data_AF-A0A0F9GAB2-F1
#
_entry.id   AF-A0A0F9GAB2-F1
#
_cell.length_a   1.000
_cell.length_b   1.000
_cell.length_c   1.000
_cell.angle_alpha   90.00
_cell.angle_beta   90.00
_cell.angle_gamma   90.00
#
_symmetry.space_group_name_H-M   'P 1'
#
loop_
_entity.id
_entity.type
_entity.pdbx_description
1 polymer ?
#
loop_
_entity_poly.entity_id
_entity_poly.type
_entity_poly.pdbx_seq_one_letter_code
_entity_poly.pdbx_strand_id
1 'polypeptide(L)' 'MNDIEEWEFGSLEWCKFAAETGVNLINQANLDLNKYEWGFSEDYIFIPKRLLAGRDKVGWHFMIHNGKVSGGASLPI' A
#
# COMPACT_ATOMS: atom_id res chain seq x y z
N MET A 1 18.36 -12.93 8.81
CA MET A 1 17.84 -11.75 8.08
C MET A 1 17.65 -12.25 6.66
N ASN A 2 16.42 -12.33 6.16
CA ASN A 2 16.23 -12.76 4.78
C ASN A 2 16.81 -11.65 3.89
N ASP A 3 17.75 -12.00 3.03
CA ASP A 3 18.34 -11.05 2.08
C ASP A 3 17.25 -10.56 1.14
N ILE A 4 16.77 -9.33 1.39
CA ILE A 4 15.88 -8.60 0.49
C ILE A 4 16.76 -8.07 -0.63
N GLU A 5 16.55 -8.57 -1.84
CA GLU A 5 17.19 -8.10 -3.07
C GLU A 5 16.57 -6.77 -3.53
N GLU A 6 17.23 -6.10 -4.48
CA GLU A 6 16.65 -4.91 -5.10
C GLU A 6 15.35 -5.25 -5.85
N TRP A 7 14.39 -4.32 -5.84
CA TRP A 7 13.14 -4.42 -6.61
C TRP A 7 12.18 -5.53 -6.16
N GLU A 8 12.20 -5.91 -4.89
CA GLU A 8 11.25 -6.84 -4.30
C GLU A 8 9.85 -6.22 -4.08
N PHE A 9 9.19 -5.94 -5.20
CA PHE A 9 7.79 -5.57 -5.24
C PHE A 9 6.95 -6.66 -4.56
N GLY A 10 6.00 -6.23 -3.74
CA GLY A 10 5.19 -7.12 -2.92
C GLY A 10 5.84 -7.60 -1.62
N SER A 11 7.12 -7.31 -1.33
CA SER A 11 7.64 -7.49 0.03
C SER A 11 6.82 -6.70 1.06
N LEU A 12 6.85 -7.09 2.34
CA LEU A 12 6.09 -6.37 3.38
C LEU A 12 6.57 -4.92 3.50
N GLU A 13 7.88 -4.74 3.42
CA GLU A 13 8.59 -3.47 3.45
C GLU A 13 8.16 -2.59 2.26
N TRP A 14 8.14 -3.15 1.05
CA TRP A 14 7.64 -2.45 -0.14
C TRP A 14 6.19 -2.02 0.01
N CYS A 15 5.30 -2.93 0.40
CA CYS A 15 3.87 -2.64 0.57
C CYS A 15 3.62 -1.52 1.59
N LYS A 16 4.37 -1.49 2.69
CA LYS A 16 4.31 -0.41 3.69
C LYS A 16 4.78 0.91 3.09
N PHE A 17 5.96 0.89 2.47
CA PHE A 17 6.56 2.07 1.85
C PHE A 17 5.63 2.70 0.80
N ALA A 18 5.06 1.90 -0.09
CA ALA A 18 4.20 2.38 -1.16
C ALA A 18 2.90 3.01 -0.62
N ALA A 19 2.25 2.37 0.36
CA ALA A 19 1.06 2.90 1.01
C ALA A 19 1.34 4.22 1.76
N GLU A 20 2.39 4.25 2.59
CA GLU A 20 2.80 5.44 3.33
C GLU A 20 3.18 6.59 2.40
N THR A 21 3.88 6.30 1.31
CA THR A 21 4.23 7.29 0.29
C THR A 21 2.98 7.89 -0.35
N GLY A 22 2.00 7.07 -0.75
CA GLY A 22 0.74 7.55 -1.32
C GLY A 22 -0.04 8.45 -0.35
N VAL A 23 -0.15 8.03 0.92
CA VAL A 23 -0.77 8.83 2.00
C VAL A 23 -0.07 10.18 2.16
N ASN A 24 1.26 10.18 2.20
CA ASN A 24 2.06 11.40 2.38
C ASN A 24 1.90 12.36 1.19
N LEU A 25 1.97 11.85 -0.04
CA LEU A 25 1.82 12.68 -1.24
C LEU A 25 0.44 13.33 -1.34
N ILE A 26 -0.64 12.62 -1.00
CA ILE A 26 -1.99 13.18 -0.98
C ILE A 26 -2.12 14.26 0.10
N ASN A 27 -1.60 14.01 1.30
CA ASN A 27 -1.59 15.01 2.38
C ASN A 27 -0.80 16.26 1.99
N GLN A 28 0.35 16.10 1.32
CA GLN A 28 1.19 17.21 0.86
C GLN A 28 0.57 18.03 -0.27
N ALA A 29 -0.29 17.42 -1.10
CA ALA A 29 -0.96 18.10 -2.20
C ALA A 29 -2.00 19.15 -1.74
N ASN A 30 -2.36 19.18 -0.45
CA ASN A 30 -3.29 20.15 0.15
C ASN A 30 -4.63 20.27 -0.61
N LEU A 31 -5.16 19.12 -1.03
CA LEU A 31 -6.44 19.01 -1.74
C LEU A 31 -7.61 19.12 -0.74
N ASP A 32 -8.76 19.59 -1.21
CA ASP A 32 -10.01 19.51 -0.44
C ASP A 32 -10.56 18.08 -0.47
N LEU A 33 -10.06 17.25 0.45
CA LEU A 33 -10.35 15.81 0.51
C LEU A 33 -11.83 15.48 0.74
N ASN A 34 -12.64 16.41 1.25
CA ASN A 34 -14.08 16.17 1.47
C ASN A 34 -14.87 15.98 0.17
N LYS A 35 -14.27 16.30 -0.98
CA LYS A 35 -14.88 16.13 -2.31
C LYS A 35 -14.64 14.76 -2.92
N TYR A 36 -13.81 13.92 -2.30
CA TYR A 36 -13.36 12.68 -2.91
C TYR A 36 -13.71 11.47 -2.04
N GLU A 37 -14.23 10.44 -2.71
CA GLU A 37 -14.39 9.09 -2.21
C GLU A 37 -13.71 8.18 -3.24
N TRP A 38 -12.44 7.86 -2.99
CA TRP A 38 -11.57 7.23 -3.99
C TRP A 38 -10.50 6.39 -3.31
N GLY A 39 -10.08 5.32 -3.97
CA GLY A 39 -8.97 4.51 -3.50
C GLY A 39 -8.21 3.87 -4.64
N PHE A 40 -7.00 3.43 -4.30
CA PHE A 40 -6.12 2.66 -5.15
C PHE A 40 -5.57 1.48 -4.36
N SER A 41 -5.44 0.34 -5.03
CA SER A 41 -4.78 -0.84 -4.47
C SER A 41 -3.98 -1.55 -5.56
N GLU A 42 -2.89 -2.18 -5.16
CA GLU A 42 -2.12 -3.08 -6.00
C GLU A 42 -2.05 -4.46 -5.35
N ASP A 43 -2.50 -5.48 -6.09
CA ASP A 43 -2.52 -6.88 -5.68
C ASP A 43 -1.45 -7.66 -6.44
N TYR A 44 -0.56 -8.31 -5.71
CA TYR A 44 0.51 -9.14 -6.27
C TYR A 44 0.13 -10.62 -6.22
N ILE A 45 -0.38 -11.12 -7.33
CA ILE A 45 -0.96 -12.47 -7.44
C ILE A 45 0.06 -13.59 -7.70
N PHE A 46 1.31 -13.27 -8.06
CA PHE A 46 2.37 -14.24 -8.37
C PHE A 46 3.66 -13.95 -7.58
N ILE A 47 3.56 -13.99 -6.25
CA ILE A 47 4.67 -13.64 -5.35
C ILE A 47 5.51 -14.86 -4.95
N PRO A 48 6.86 -14.75 -4.99
CA PRO A 48 7.74 -15.75 -4.40
C PRO A 48 7.41 -16.00 -2.93
N LYS A 49 7.37 -17.28 -2.53
CA LYS A 49 7.00 -17.69 -1.15
C LYS A 49 7.81 -16.96 -0.07
N ARG A 50 9.08 -16.64 -0.34
CA ARG A 50 9.97 -15.92 0.58
C ARG A 50 9.49 -14.50 0.93
N LEU A 51 8.68 -13.86 0.07
CA LEU A 51 8.16 -12.50 0.25
C LEU A 51 6.75 -12.45 0.87
N LEU A 52 6.09 -13.60 1.02
CA LEU A 52 4.76 -13.66 1.64
C LEU A 52 4.80 -13.13 3.08
N ALA A 53 5.89 -13.34 3.81
CA ALA A 53 6.07 -12.90 5.20
C ALA A 53 4.90 -13.32 6.11
N GLY A 54 4.33 -14.52 5.86
CA GLY A 54 3.18 -15.05 6.62
C GLY A 54 1.82 -14.47 6.23
N ARG A 55 1.73 -13.66 5.16
CA ARG A 55 0.48 -13.12 4.62
C ARG A 55 -0.16 -14.07 3.61
N ASP A 56 -1.49 -14.19 3.67
CA ASP A 56 -2.27 -14.98 2.70
C ASP A 56 -2.46 -14.24 1.36
N LYS A 57 -2.50 -12.91 1.40
CA LYS A 57 -2.54 -12.03 0.23
C LYS A 57 -1.47 -10.97 0.33
N VAL A 58 -0.90 -10.59 -0.81
CA VAL A 58 0.16 -9.60 -0.89
C VAL A 58 -0.30 -8.41 -1.69
N GLY A 59 -0.35 -7.26 -1.05
CA GLY A 59 -0.75 -6.03 -1.70
C GLY A 59 -0.74 -4.87 -0.73
N TRP A 60 -1.07 -3.71 -1.26
CA TRP A 60 -1.16 -2.48 -0.50
C TRP A 60 -2.26 -1.60 -1.08
N HIS A 61 -2.74 -0.66 -0.27
CA HIS A 61 -3.74 0.30 -0.70
C HIS A 61 -3.56 1.65 -0.02
N PHE A 62 -4.19 2.66 -0.59
CA PHE A 62 -4.51 3.91 0.07
C PHE A 62 -5.85 4.43 -0.46
N MET A 63 -6.57 5.17 0.37
CA MET A 63 -7.89 5.68 0.06
C MET A 63 -8.17 7.00 0.75
N ILE A 64 -9.00 7.81 0.11
CA ILE A 64 -9.63 8.99 0.66
C ILE A 64 -11.07 8.60 1.01
N HIS A 65 -11.42 8.76 2.28
CA HIS A 65 -12.76 8.50 2.78
C HIS A 65 -13.08 9.48 3.91
N ASN A 66 -14.27 10.10 3.87
CA ASN A 66 -14.68 11.10 4.86
C ASN A 66 -13.62 12.20 5.09
N GLY A 67 -13.05 12.73 4.01
CA GLY A 67 -12.05 13.79 4.07
C GLY A 67 -10.70 13.40 4.68
N LYS A 68 -10.45 12.10 4.88
CA LYS A 68 -9.19 11.58 5.43
C LYS A 68 -8.55 10.62 4.44
N VAL A 69 -7.23 10.72 4.31
CA VAL A 69 -6.44 9.71 3.60
C VAL A 69 -5.90 8.68 4.60
N SER A 70 -5.98 7.41 4.23
CA SER A 70 -5.44 6.28 4.99
C SER A 70 -4.92 5.22 4.03
N GLY A 71 -4.09 4.30 4.51
CA GLY A 71 -3.54 3.23 3.69
C GLY A 71 -2.81 2.19 4.53
N GLY A 72 -2.45 1.07 3.91
CA GLY A 72 -1.73 0.00 4.59
C GLY A 72 -1.24 -1.10 3.66
N ALA A 73 -0.35 -1.93 4.21
CA ALA A 73 0.23 -3.12 3.56
C ALA A 73 -0.73 -4.33 3.56
N SER A 74 -1.98 -4.08 3.23
CA SER A 74 -3.05 -5.06 3.09
C SER A 74 -3.91 -4.68 1.89
N LEU A 75 -4.76 -5.62 1.47
CA LEU A 75 -5.79 -5.34 0.47
C LEU A 75 -7.12 -5.01 1.18
N PRO A 76 -7.95 -4.12 0.61
CA PRO A 76 -9.32 -3.93 1.07
C PRO A 76 -10.11 -5.23 0.92
N ILE A 77 -11.05 -5.50 1.83
CA ILE A 77 -11.97 -6.65 1.81
C ILE A 77 -13.35 -6.17 1.38
#